data_AF-A0A3R7D0M1-F1
#
_entry.id   AF-A0A3R7D0M1-F1
#
_cell.length_a   1.000
_cell.length_b   1.000
_cell.length_c   1.000
_cell.angle_alpha   90.00
_cell.angle_beta   90.00
_cell.angle_gamma   90.00
#
_symmetry.space_group_name_H-M   'P 1'
#
loop_
_entity.id
_entity.type
_entity.pdbx_description
1 polymer ?
#
loop_
_entity_poly.entity_id
_entity_poly.type
_entity_poly.pdbx_seq_one_letter_code
_entity_poly.pdbx_strand_id
1 'polypeptide(L)'
;MQRMTTRQVEKTMADRRAKEAENAELTRYASSNQQQTMANKSDIGVLAKRRNNQAFQRNAEAMLEERSIAIERDAIRSQRTREQNDFIAKALEEERRMQERKEREIQRICESSEELRELESMLKIAYVNKERAVQQAERETLSQIEQAREKAIEAQMEYDRQRSLVDMAAKDFGKRVEAVASKQSIQQQMMDRLKLHEEAAREAELDKQKVDAIMKKIEEEDRWEQEKRERYVLETKKLIDDCKLQRAKLREAGIKEKLAEKKKREEEMFLAVEAEIQRQRKEEEEFARLRDELWEEEVLEARRQKERERAQKKQADKEDMMRSNDQQQALKAQLLAEQKRKEDEYNEFLKRKFASEERREMELEIFRRKQKEEYKQAIVAQNQQKQAMYRHELEKERVEAARVADEDAFKKAVVEEAKRRLLEEHAAKLQGYLPKGVAKEVYQRSNMGSR
;
A
#
# COMPACT_ATOMS: atom_id res chain seq x y z
N MET A 1 -33.15 91.16 113.47
CA MET A 1 -34.15 90.30 112.79
C MET A 1 -35.53 90.86 113.08
N GLN A 2 -36.29 91.27 112.06
CA GLN A 2 -37.73 91.53 112.24
C GLN A 2 -38.48 90.19 112.13
N ARG A 3 -39.39 89.91 113.07
CA ARG A 3 -40.21 88.69 113.02
C ARG A 3 -41.36 88.91 112.03
N MET A 4 -41.37 88.16 110.93
CA MET A 4 -42.53 88.15 110.02
C MET A 4 -43.77 87.59 110.72
N THR A 5 -44.94 88.08 110.34
CA THR A 5 -46.23 87.54 110.82
C THR A 5 -46.63 86.31 110.02
N THR A 6 -47.20 85.30 110.68
CA THR A 6 -47.57 84.01 110.04
C THR A 6 -48.48 84.21 108.83
N ARG A 7 -49.51 85.05 108.96
CA ARG A 7 -50.50 85.33 107.92
C ARG A 7 -49.93 85.93 106.62
N GLN A 8 -48.85 86.72 106.71
CA GLN A 8 -48.16 87.25 105.52
C GLN A 8 -47.30 86.18 104.83
N VAL A 9 -46.67 85.29 105.61
CA VAL A 9 -45.98 84.11 105.08
C VAL A 9 -46.98 83.15 104.43
N GLU A 10 -48.12 82.88 105.06
CA GLU A 10 -49.19 82.03 104.53
C GLU A 10 -49.70 82.53 103.17
N LYS A 11 -50.03 83.83 103.05
CA LYS A 11 -50.48 84.38 101.77
C LYS A 11 -49.39 84.28 100.68
N THR A 12 -48.17 84.72 100.98
CA THR A 12 -47.07 84.67 99.98
C THR A 12 -46.72 83.23 99.57
N MET A 13 -46.85 82.27 100.48
CA MET A 13 -46.72 80.84 100.18
C MET A 13 -47.91 80.28 99.37
N ALA A 14 -49.12 80.79 99.56
CA ALA A 14 -50.29 80.41 98.76
C ALA A 14 -50.21 80.96 97.32
N ASP A 15 -49.93 82.25 97.16
CA ASP A 15 -49.74 82.90 95.85
C ASP A 15 -48.55 82.25 95.09
N ARG A 16 -47.50 81.84 95.83
CA ARG A 16 -46.37 81.08 95.29
C ARG A 16 -46.78 79.67 94.84
N ARG A 17 -47.51 78.91 95.66
CA ARG A 17 -48.00 77.56 95.30
C ARG A 17 -48.90 77.58 94.06
N ALA A 18 -49.76 78.59 93.92
CA ALA A 18 -50.60 78.75 92.73
C ALA A 18 -49.75 78.92 91.46
N LYS A 19 -48.74 79.81 91.51
CA LYS A 19 -47.80 80.00 90.40
C LYS A 19 -46.90 78.78 90.16
N GLU A 20 -46.50 78.06 91.20
CA GLU A 20 -45.73 76.83 91.07
C GLU A 20 -46.57 75.71 90.42
N ALA A 21 -47.89 75.65 90.68
CA ALA A 21 -48.81 74.74 90.00
C ALA A 21 -49.00 75.11 88.51
N GLU A 22 -49.29 76.38 88.20
CA GLU A 22 -49.44 76.86 86.82
C GLU A 22 -48.16 76.62 85.98
N ASN A 23 -47.00 76.96 86.54
CA ASN A 23 -45.71 76.67 85.89
C ASN A 23 -45.45 75.17 85.76
N ALA A 24 -45.89 74.33 86.71
CA ALA A 24 -45.76 72.87 86.60
C ALA A 24 -46.67 72.30 85.49
N GLU A 25 -47.87 72.82 85.30
CA GLU A 25 -48.76 72.43 84.19
C GLU A 25 -48.21 72.86 82.83
N LEU A 26 -47.74 74.11 82.70
CA LEU A 26 -47.06 74.59 81.49
C LEU A 26 -45.80 73.77 81.18
N THR A 27 -45.01 73.42 82.21
CA THR A 27 -43.82 72.56 82.06
C THR A 27 -44.19 71.14 81.63
N ARG A 28 -45.28 70.57 82.17
CA ARG A 28 -45.80 69.26 81.75
C ARG A 28 -46.28 69.28 80.30
N TYR A 29 -47.02 70.32 79.90
CA TYR A 29 -47.49 70.48 78.52
C TYR A 29 -46.32 70.66 77.53
N ALA A 30 -45.35 71.52 77.85
CA ALA A 30 -44.14 71.72 77.04
C ALA A 30 -43.32 70.43 76.91
N SER A 31 -43.12 69.70 78.01
CA SER A 31 -42.43 68.39 78.02
C SER A 31 -43.16 67.35 77.18
N SER A 32 -44.49 67.25 77.31
CA SER A 32 -45.33 66.33 76.53
C SER A 32 -45.27 66.64 75.03
N ASN A 33 -45.42 67.91 74.65
CA ASN A 33 -45.33 68.35 73.26
C ASN A 33 -43.91 68.16 72.68
N GLN A 34 -42.87 68.35 73.49
CA GLN A 34 -41.49 68.05 73.11
C GLN A 34 -41.29 66.55 72.88
N GLN A 35 -41.81 65.69 73.76
CA GLN A 35 -41.77 64.23 73.60
C GLN A 35 -42.53 63.78 72.33
N GLN A 36 -43.74 64.29 72.10
CA GLN A 36 -44.51 63.99 70.89
C GLN A 36 -43.82 64.49 69.61
N THR A 37 -43.21 65.68 69.65
CA THR A 37 -42.41 66.21 68.53
C THR A 37 -41.19 65.33 68.24
N MET A 38 -40.53 64.79 69.25
CA MET A 38 -39.40 63.87 69.09
C MET A 38 -39.86 62.50 68.58
N ALA A 39 -40.99 61.98 69.05
CA ALA A 39 -41.61 60.75 68.56
C ALA A 39 -41.93 60.88 67.05
N ASN A 40 -42.70 61.91 66.66
CA ASN A 40 -43.07 62.17 65.27
C ASN A 40 -41.83 62.30 64.35
N LYS A 41 -40.77 62.98 64.80
CA LYS A 41 -39.50 63.07 64.06
C LYS A 41 -38.81 61.70 63.92
N SER A 42 -38.87 60.87 64.97
CA SER A 42 -38.31 59.51 64.94
C SER A 42 -39.10 58.59 64.01
N ASP A 43 -40.44 58.69 63.97
CA ASP A 43 -41.31 57.89 63.10
C ASP A 43 -41.09 58.20 61.61
N ILE A 44 -40.92 59.47 61.24
CA ILE A 44 -40.51 59.87 59.89
C ILE A 44 -39.16 59.21 59.53
N GLY A 45 -38.22 59.17 60.47
CA GLY A 45 -36.94 58.47 60.33
C GLY A 45 -37.08 56.95 60.22
N VAL A 46 -38.01 56.33 60.94
CA VAL A 46 -38.32 54.89 60.87
C VAL A 46 -38.96 54.54 59.52
N LEU A 47 -39.89 55.35 59.02
CA LEU A 47 -40.49 55.16 57.69
C LEU A 47 -39.45 55.30 56.58
N ALA A 48 -38.56 56.29 56.66
CA ALA A 48 -37.44 56.44 55.73
C ALA A 48 -36.49 55.22 55.77
N LYS A 49 -36.13 54.74 56.96
CA LYS A 49 -35.31 53.52 57.14
C LYS A 49 -36.00 52.27 56.59
N ARG A 50 -37.30 52.09 56.84
CA ARG A 50 -38.09 50.96 56.29
C ARG A 50 -38.11 51.00 54.76
N ARG A 51 -38.35 52.17 54.15
CA ARG A 51 -38.31 52.35 52.68
C ARG A 51 -36.93 52.04 52.11
N ASN A 52 -35.86 52.52 52.75
CA ASN A 52 -34.49 52.27 52.30
C ASN A 52 -34.10 50.79 52.45
N ASN A 53 -34.47 50.13 53.54
CA ASN A 53 -34.24 48.70 53.73
C ASN A 53 -35.01 47.86 52.69
N GLN A 54 -36.27 48.21 52.39
CA GLN A 54 -37.07 47.54 51.37
C GLN A 54 -36.51 47.75 49.96
N ALA A 55 -36.00 48.95 49.65
CA ALA A 55 -35.31 49.23 48.39
C ALA A 55 -33.98 48.45 48.29
N PHE A 56 -33.22 48.36 49.40
CA PHE A 56 -32.00 47.56 49.45
C PHE A 56 -32.27 46.06 49.27
N GLN A 57 -33.32 45.52 49.90
CA GLN A 57 -33.76 44.13 49.72
C GLN A 57 -34.12 43.86 48.25
N ARG A 58 -34.98 44.69 47.64
CA ARG A 58 -35.34 44.57 46.22
C ARG A 58 -34.15 44.68 45.26
N ASN A 59 -33.19 45.56 45.55
CA ASN A 59 -31.98 45.68 44.75
C ASN A 59 -31.07 44.43 44.91
N ALA A 60 -30.98 43.85 46.12
CA ALA A 60 -30.24 42.62 46.36
C ALA A 60 -30.91 41.40 45.71
N GLU A 61 -32.24 41.30 45.78
CA GLU A 61 -33.05 40.32 45.06
C GLU A 61 -32.81 40.42 43.54
N ALA A 62 -32.95 41.61 42.96
CA ALA A 62 -32.70 41.85 41.54
C ALA A 62 -31.24 41.55 41.11
N MET A 63 -30.24 41.84 41.95
CA MET A 63 -28.84 41.47 41.68
C MET A 63 -28.59 39.96 41.71
N LEU A 64 -29.34 39.21 42.52
CA LEU A 64 -29.26 37.74 42.56
C LEU A 64 -29.98 37.13 41.34
N GLU A 65 -31.11 37.70 40.91
CA GLU A 65 -31.82 37.32 39.68
C GLU A 65 -31.00 37.64 38.42
N GLU A 66 -30.41 38.84 38.31
CA GLU A 66 -29.52 39.17 37.20
C GLU A 66 -28.31 38.22 37.14
N ARG A 67 -27.75 37.87 38.30
CA ARG A 67 -26.64 36.91 38.39
C ARG A 67 -27.03 35.49 38.01
N SER A 68 -28.22 35.00 38.38
CA SER A 68 -28.67 33.66 37.97
C SER A 68 -28.93 33.60 36.47
N ILE A 69 -29.58 34.62 35.90
CA ILE A 69 -29.80 34.78 34.46
C ILE A 69 -28.47 34.88 33.69
N ALA A 70 -27.46 35.57 34.24
CA ALA A 70 -26.13 35.63 33.65
C ALA A 70 -25.45 34.25 33.62
N ILE A 71 -25.48 33.52 34.75
CA ILE A 71 -24.91 32.17 34.86
C ILE A 71 -25.62 31.20 33.89
N GLU A 72 -26.94 31.27 33.76
CA GLU A 72 -27.69 30.44 32.81
C GLU A 72 -27.33 30.76 31.35
N ARG A 73 -27.23 32.04 30.98
CA ARG A 73 -26.81 32.48 29.64
C ARG A 73 -25.39 32.04 29.30
N ASP A 74 -24.46 32.13 30.24
CA ASP A 74 -23.08 31.67 30.05
C ASP A 74 -22.97 30.14 30.06
N ALA A 75 -23.82 29.43 30.81
CA ALA A 75 -23.92 27.97 30.74
C ALA A 75 -24.42 27.51 29.36
N ILE A 76 -25.51 28.11 28.84
CA ILE A 76 -26.04 27.83 27.49
C ILE A 76 -25.00 28.17 26.41
N ARG A 77 -24.31 29.31 26.54
CA ARG A 77 -23.21 29.69 25.64
C ARG A 77 -22.07 28.67 25.69
N SER A 78 -21.62 28.28 26.89
CA SER A 78 -20.55 27.30 27.09
C SER A 78 -20.94 25.93 26.54
N GLN A 79 -22.18 25.49 26.75
CA GLN A 79 -22.72 24.25 26.18
C GLN A 79 -22.69 24.29 24.66
N ARG A 80 -23.22 25.35 24.02
CA ARG A 80 -23.19 25.48 22.55
C ARG A 80 -21.77 25.46 22.00
N THR A 81 -20.82 26.12 22.67
CA THR A 81 -19.40 26.08 22.28
C THR A 81 -18.79 24.69 22.44
N ARG A 82 -19.15 23.93 23.50
CA ARG A 82 -18.75 22.53 23.66
C ARG A 82 -19.32 21.65 22.55
N GLU A 83 -20.61 21.74 22.27
CA GLU A 83 -21.28 20.97 21.21
C GLU A 83 -20.66 21.25 19.83
N GLN A 84 -20.32 22.50 19.54
CA GLN A 84 -19.59 22.89 18.32
C GLN A 84 -18.17 22.32 18.29
N ASN A 85 -17.43 22.39 19.40
CA ASN A 85 -16.08 21.83 19.50
C ASN A 85 -16.08 20.30 19.40
N ASP A 86 -17.04 19.62 20.03
CA ASP A 86 -17.22 18.16 19.99
C ASP A 86 -17.59 17.68 18.58
N PHE A 87 -18.39 18.45 17.85
CA PHE A 87 -18.71 18.17 16.45
C PHE A 87 -17.47 18.32 15.56
N ILE A 88 -16.70 19.41 15.71
CA ILE A 88 -15.46 19.65 14.97
C ILE A 88 -14.42 18.57 15.32
N ALA A 89 -14.28 18.20 16.58
CA ALA A 89 -13.37 17.14 17.03
C ALA A 89 -13.71 15.79 16.40
N LYS A 90 -15.00 15.41 16.35
CA LYS A 90 -15.46 14.18 15.68
C LYS A 90 -15.18 14.22 14.18
N ALA A 91 -15.45 15.34 13.51
CA ALA A 91 -15.15 15.48 12.08
C ALA A 91 -13.65 15.37 11.77
N LEU A 92 -12.79 15.99 12.60
CA LEU A 92 -11.33 15.87 12.48
C LEU A 92 -10.83 14.46 12.81
N GLU A 93 -11.42 13.78 13.79
CA GLU A 93 -11.13 12.37 14.07
C GLU A 93 -11.54 11.46 12.91
N GLU A 94 -12.70 11.68 12.29
CA GLU A 94 -13.16 10.91 11.14
C GLU A 94 -12.29 11.16 9.90
N GLU A 95 -11.94 12.42 9.61
CA GLU A 95 -11.00 12.74 8.53
C GLU A 95 -9.64 12.08 8.79
N ARG A 96 -9.07 12.24 9.99
CA ARG A 96 -7.80 11.60 10.36
C ARG A 96 -7.87 10.08 10.25
N ARG A 97 -8.94 9.43 10.72
CA ARG A 97 -9.14 7.98 10.59
C ARG A 97 -9.23 7.55 9.12
N MET A 98 -9.77 8.39 8.24
CA MET A 98 -9.80 8.14 6.79
C MET A 98 -8.45 8.39 6.12
N GLN A 99 -7.67 9.39 6.57
CA GLN A 99 -6.28 9.59 6.15
C GLN A 99 -5.42 8.39 6.57
N GLU A 100 -5.41 8.00 7.86
CA GLU A 100 -4.67 6.84 8.36
C GLU A 100 -5.08 5.52 7.66
N ARG A 101 -6.34 5.37 7.24
CA ARG A 101 -6.79 4.22 6.43
C ARG A 101 -6.15 4.23 5.04
N LYS A 102 -6.19 5.37 4.34
CA LYS A 102 -5.57 5.55 3.02
C LYS A 102 -4.05 5.35 3.07
N GLU A 103 -3.39 5.86 4.10
CA GLU A 103 -1.96 5.66 4.32
C GLU A 103 -1.61 4.19 4.52
N ARG A 104 -2.35 3.46 5.38
CA ARG A 104 -2.15 2.02 5.58
C ARG A 104 -2.54 1.19 4.36
N GLU A 105 -3.41 1.68 3.49
CA GLU A 105 -3.73 1.06 2.20
C GLU A 105 -2.61 1.26 1.19
N ILE A 106 -2.11 2.50 1.04
CA ILE A 106 -0.92 2.84 0.25
C ILE A 106 0.30 2.03 0.72
N GLN A 107 0.56 1.95 2.03
CA GLN A 107 1.64 1.13 2.60
C GLN A 107 1.51 -0.33 2.21
N ARG A 108 0.33 -0.95 2.37
CA ARG A 108 0.10 -2.35 1.98
C ARG A 108 0.23 -2.57 0.47
N ILE A 109 -0.22 -1.63 -0.37
CA ILE A 109 0.00 -1.67 -1.82
C ILE A 109 1.51 -1.67 -2.10
N CYS A 110 2.27 -0.74 -1.50
CA CYS A 110 3.71 -0.64 -1.69
C CYS A 110 4.48 -1.88 -1.20
N GLU A 111 4.17 -2.39 -0.01
CA GLU A 111 4.78 -3.61 0.56
C GLU A 111 4.45 -4.87 -0.27
N SER A 112 3.24 -4.95 -0.83
CA SER A 112 2.82 -6.06 -1.68
C SER A 112 3.46 -6.03 -3.07
N SER A 113 3.79 -4.84 -3.58
CA SER A 113 4.35 -4.64 -4.93
C SER A 113 5.72 -5.29 -5.09
N GLU A 114 5.81 -6.24 -6.02
CA GLU A 114 7.06 -6.91 -6.36
C GLU A 114 8.04 -5.94 -7.06
N GLU A 115 7.53 -5.04 -7.91
CA GLU A 115 8.32 -4.02 -8.62
C GLU A 115 9.10 -3.10 -7.68
N LEU A 116 8.46 -2.64 -6.58
CA LEU A 116 9.11 -1.80 -5.59
C LEU A 116 10.16 -2.58 -4.78
N ARG A 117 9.87 -3.85 -4.46
CA ARG A 117 10.79 -4.75 -3.74
C ARG A 117 12.03 -5.08 -4.58
N GLU A 118 11.86 -5.31 -5.88
CA GLU A 118 12.97 -5.45 -6.83
C GLU A 118 13.78 -4.15 -6.96
N LEU A 119 13.12 -3.00 -7.03
CA LEU A 119 13.80 -1.71 -7.13
C LEU A 119 14.59 -1.38 -5.85
N GLU A 120 14.03 -1.61 -4.67
CA GLU A 120 14.75 -1.54 -3.40
C GLU A 120 15.97 -2.46 -3.39
N SER A 121 15.85 -3.69 -3.91
CA SER A 121 16.96 -4.65 -4.00
C SER A 121 18.06 -4.12 -4.93
N MET A 122 17.70 -3.61 -6.11
CA MET A 122 18.62 -2.97 -7.06
C MET A 122 19.33 -1.75 -6.45
N LEU A 123 18.62 -0.94 -5.67
CA LEU A 123 19.19 0.23 -4.98
C LEU A 123 20.13 -0.17 -3.84
N LYS A 124 19.78 -1.19 -3.04
CA LYS A 124 20.65 -1.77 -2.00
C LYS A 124 21.95 -2.33 -2.62
N ILE A 125 21.85 -3.03 -3.74
CA ILE A 125 23.02 -3.50 -4.52
C ILE A 125 23.85 -2.31 -5.03
N ALA A 126 23.23 -1.23 -5.50
CA ALA A 126 23.93 -0.03 -5.94
C ALA A 126 24.66 0.69 -4.79
N TYR A 127 24.10 0.73 -3.56
CA TYR A 127 24.82 1.22 -2.38
C TYR A 127 26.05 0.36 -2.05
N VAL A 128 25.89 -0.97 -2.00
CA VAL A 128 27.03 -1.89 -1.76
C VAL A 128 28.11 -1.75 -2.84
N ASN A 129 27.74 -1.56 -4.12
CA ASN A 129 28.69 -1.31 -5.19
C ASN A 129 29.41 0.04 -5.04
N LYS A 130 28.71 1.10 -4.59
CA LYS A 130 29.32 2.41 -4.29
C LYS A 130 30.28 2.32 -3.11
N GLU A 131 29.88 1.68 -2.01
CA GLU A 131 30.73 1.47 -0.83
C GLU A 131 31.97 0.64 -1.18
N ARG A 132 31.82 -0.42 -1.98
CA ARG A 132 32.94 -1.22 -2.47
C ARG A 132 33.92 -0.41 -3.33
N ALA A 133 33.42 0.51 -4.17
CA ALA A 133 34.28 1.40 -4.95
C ALA A 133 35.03 2.40 -4.07
N VAL A 134 34.39 2.93 -3.02
CA VAL A 134 35.05 3.79 -2.01
C VAL A 134 36.12 3.00 -1.24
N GLN A 135 35.80 1.78 -0.77
CA GLN A 135 36.76 0.90 -0.09
C GLN A 135 37.95 0.51 -0.99
N GLN A 136 37.72 0.32 -2.29
CA GLN A 136 38.80 0.07 -3.25
C GLN A 136 39.70 1.31 -3.41
N ALA A 137 39.12 2.50 -3.60
CA ALA A 137 39.89 3.74 -3.69
C ALA A 137 40.67 4.02 -2.39
N GLU A 138 40.05 3.82 -1.23
CA GLU A 138 40.71 3.92 0.07
C GLU A 138 41.90 2.96 0.17
N ARG A 139 41.70 1.66 -0.13
CA ARG A 139 42.76 0.66 -0.15
C ARG A 139 43.90 1.01 -1.12
N GLU A 140 43.58 1.56 -2.29
CA GLU A 140 44.57 2.00 -3.27
C GLU A 140 45.37 3.20 -2.74
N THR A 141 44.74 4.18 -2.09
CA THR A 141 45.46 5.29 -1.44
C THR A 141 46.31 4.85 -0.25
N LEU A 142 45.82 3.92 0.58
CA LEU A 142 46.58 3.34 1.68
C LEU A 142 47.82 2.59 1.17
N SER A 143 47.67 1.77 0.12
CA SER A 143 48.81 1.06 -0.48
C SER A 143 49.81 2.02 -1.14
N GLN A 144 49.38 3.14 -1.71
CA GLN A 144 50.28 4.19 -2.20
C GLN A 144 51.05 4.86 -1.04
N ILE A 145 50.41 5.10 0.11
CA ILE A 145 51.06 5.63 1.32
C ILE A 145 52.06 4.64 1.90
N GLU A 146 51.74 3.35 1.92
CA GLU A 146 52.65 2.27 2.35
C GLU A 146 53.88 2.19 1.43
N GLN A 147 53.68 2.11 0.11
CA GLN A 147 54.79 2.11 -0.85
C GLN A 147 55.64 3.39 -0.79
N ALA A 148 55.06 4.54 -0.48
CA ALA A 148 55.79 5.78 -0.28
C ALA A 148 56.65 5.74 1.01
N ARG A 149 56.13 5.14 2.09
CA ARG A 149 56.90 4.90 3.33
C ARG A 149 58.03 3.90 3.11
N GLU A 150 57.78 2.79 2.43
CA GLU A 150 58.80 1.78 2.12
C GLU A 150 59.95 2.39 1.32
N LYS A 151 59.66 3.15 0.25
CA LYS A 151 60.66 3.86 -0.56
C LYS A 151 61.43 4.92 0.25
N ALA A 152 60.78 5.61 1.18
CA ALA A 152 61.46 6.55 2.07
C ALA A 152 62.42 5.86 3.05
N ILE A 153 62.03 4.68 3.58
CA ILE A 153 62.88 3.85 4.44
C ILE A 153 64.05 3.27 3.63
N GLU A 154 63.81 2.78 2.42
CA GLU A 154 64.86 2.28 1.51
C GLU A 154 65.88 3.37 1.16
N ALA A 155 65.42 4.58 0.79
CA ALA A 155 66.28 5.72 0.52
C ALA A 155 67.10 6.15 1.75
N GLN A 156 66.51 6.11 2.95
CA GLN A 156 67.23 6.40 4.20
C GLN A 156 68.28 5.32 4.51
N MET A 157 67.96 4.04 4.33
CA MET A 157 68.90 2.94 4.52
C MET A 157 70.07 2.99 3.52
N GLU A 158 69.82 3.33 2.25
CA GLU A 158 70.89 3.56 1.28
C GLU A 158 71.74 4.78 1.67
N TYR A 159 71.13 5.90 2.06
CA TYR A 159 71.86 7.09 2.53
C TYR A 159 72.78 6.76 3.72
N ASP A 160 72.27 6.08 4.75
CA ASP A 160 73.07 5.68 5.92
C ASP A 160 74.13 4.63 5.57
N ARG A 161 73.88 3.75 4.58
CA ARG A 161 74.88 2.83 4.03
C ARG A 161 76.01 3.59 3.31
N GLN A 162 75.68 4.54 2.45
CA GLN A 162 76.65 5.37 1.73
C GLN A 162 77.48 6.21 2.70
N ARG A 163 76.83 6.82 3.70
CA ARG A 163 77.49 7.55 4.78
C ARG A 163 78.45 6.66 5.59
N SER A 164 78.02 5.46 5.97
CA SER A 164 78.86 4.49 6.69
C SER A 164 80.09 4.07 5.87
N LEU A 165 79.95 3.90 4.56
CA LEU A 165 81.09 3.63 3.65
C LEU A 165 82.07 4.81 3.60
N VAL A 166 81.58 6.06 3.55
CA VAL A 166 82.41 7.27 3.62
C VAL A 166 83.11 7.40 4.97
N ASP A 167 82.41 7.17 6.08
CA ASP A 167 82.97 7.23 7.43
C ASP A 167 84.04 6.15 7.66
N MET A 168 83.88 4.95 7.07
CA MET A 168 84.91 3.90 7.09
C MET A 168 86.11 4.26 6.21
N ALA A 169 85.89 4.78 5.00
CA ALA A 169 86.97 5.24 4.13
C ALA A 169 87.77 6.39 4.76
N ALA A 170 87.10 7.32 5.47
CA ALA A 170 87.74 8.40 6.22
C ALA A 170 88.56 7.87 7.40
N LYS A 171 88.06 6.88 8.15
CA LYS A 171 88.82 6.21 9.24
C LYS A 171 90.05 5.48 8.72
N ASP A 172 89.94 4.76 7.61
CA ASP A 172 91.07 4.05 7.01
C ASP A 172 92.07 5.01 6.33
N PHE A 173 91.61 6.16 5.84
CA PHE A 173 92.51 7.25 5.44
C PHE A 173 93.25 7.84 6.64
N GLY A 174 92.55 8.07 7.77
CA GLY A 174 93.16 8.50 9.03
C GLY A 174 94.28 7.56 9.49
N LYS A 175 94.00 6.25 9.57
CA LYS A 175 95.01 5.22 9.89
C LYS A 175 96.22 5.25 8.94
N ARG A 176 96.01 5.54 7.64
CA ARG A 176 97.12 5.67 6.67
C ARG A 176 97.96 6.91 6.94
N VAL A 177 97.35 8.04 7.29
CA VAL A 177 98.07 9.26 7.69
C VAL A 177 98.86 9.03 8.99
N GLU A 178 98.24 8.40 9.99
CA GLU A 178 98.89 8.01 11.26
C GLU A 178 100.07 7.04 11.03
N ALA A 179 99.91 6.05 10.15
CA ALA A 179 100.98 5.13 9.80
C ALA A 179 102.14 5.81 9.04
N VAL A 180 101.85 6.79 8.17
CA VAL A 180 102.88 7.60 7.49
C VAL A 180 103.62 8.48 8.50
N ALA A 181 102.91 9.17 9.41
CA ALA A 181 103.52 9.98 10.46
C ALA A 181 104.36 9.12 11.42
N SER A 182 103.89 7.93 11.78
CA SER A 182 104.62 6.96 12.59
C SER A 182 105.89 6.48 11.87
N LYS A 183 105.80 6.17 10.58
CA LYS A 183 106.96 5.81 9.76
C LYS A 183 107.98 6.96 9.66
N GLN A 184 107.52 8.20 9.47
CA GLN A 184 108.38 9.39 9.46
C GLN A 184 109.09 9.57 10.80
N SER A 185 108.40 9.40 11.94
CA SER A 185 109.00 9.42 13.27
C SER A 185 110.07 8.33 13.46
N ILE A 186 109.80 7.11 13.02
CA ILE A 186 110.80 6.01 13.04
C ILE A 186 112.00 6.32 12.13
N GLN A 187 111.78 6.88 10.94
CA GLN A 187 112.87 7.31 10.05
C GLN A 187 113.70 8.43 10.66
N GLN A 188 113.08 9.39 11.35
CA GLN A 188 113.75 10.44 12.11
C GLN A 188 114.65 9.82 13.20
N GLN A 189 114.09 8.92 14.02
CA GLN A 189 114.84 8.19 15.05
C GLN A 189 116.00 7.37 14.46
N MET A 190 115.84 6.75 13.30
CA MET A 190 116.93 6.05 12.60
C MET A 190 118.02 7.00 12.13
N MET A 191 117.68 8.17 11.58
CA MET A 191 118.65 9.18 11.15
C MET A 191 119.41 9.78 12.35
N ASP A 192 118.72 10.04 13.46
CA ASP A 192 119.36 10.55 14.67
C ASP A 192 120.24 9.49 15.35
N ARG A 193 119.85 8.20 15.29
CA ARG A 193 120.69 7.09 15.74
C ARG A 193 121.89 6.85 14.81
N LEU A 194 121.77 7.12 13.51
CA LEU A 194 122.89 7.08 12.56
C LEU A 194 123.90 8.20 12.84
N LYS A 195 123.46 9.43 13.15
CA LYS A 195 124.36 10.50 13.63
C LYS A 195 125.10 10.08 14.89
N LEU A 196 124.38 9.51 15.86
CA LEU A 196 124.96 9.03 17.12
C LEU A 196 125.99 7.92 16.87
N HIS A 197 125.74 7.03 15.90
CA HIS A 197 126.72 6.02 15.46
C HIS A 197 127.90 6.62 14.70
N GLU A 198 127.72 7.69 13.92
CA GLU A 198 128.82 8.40 13.25
C GLU A 198 129.70 9.15 14.25
N GLU A 199 129.10 9.80 15.25
CA GLU A 199 129.78 10.43 16.38
C GLU A 199 130.57 9.40 17.20
N ALA A 200 129.92 8.30 17.61
CA ALA A 200 130.58 7.20 18.29
C ALA A 200 131.64 6.49 17.41
N ALA A 201 131.51 6.49 16.08
CA ALA A 201 132.54 5.96 15.18
C ALA A 201 133.76 6.88 15.12
N ARG A 202 133.58 8.20 15.14
CA ARG A 202 134.70 9.17 15.26
C ARG A 202 135.43 9.02 16.60
N GLU A 203 134.71 8.81 17.70
CA GLU A 203 135.31 8.48 19.00
C GLU A 203 136.01 7.11 18.99
N ALA A 204 135.39 6.08 18.42
CA ALA A 204 135.98 4.76 18.29
C ALA A 204 137.20 4.71 17.34
N GLU A 205 137.31 5.62 16.37
CA GLU A 205 138.52 5.77 15.56
C GLU A 205 139.67 6.43 16.36
N LEU A 206 139.36 7.43 17.19
CA LEU A 206 140.32 8.01 18.14
C LEU A 206 140.77 6.99 19.20
N ASP A 207 139.89 6.10 19.66
CA ASP A 207 140.25 5.00 20.56
C ASP A 207 140.97 3.85 19.84
N LYS A 208 140.60 3.53 18.60
CA LYS A 208 141.35 2.55 17.79
C LYS A 208 142.80 2.99 17.59
N GLN A 209 143.06 4.29 17.35
CA GLN A 209 144.44 4.80 17.26
C GLN A 209 145.24 4.58 18.57
N LYS A 210 144.57 4.49 19.73
CA LYS A 210 145.18 4.10 21.02
C LYS A 210 145.33 2.59 21.15
N VAL A 211 144.36 1.80 20.69
CA VAL A 211 144.33 0.32 20.78
C VAL A 211 145.28 -0.35 19.78
N ASP A 212 145.45 0.17 18.57
CA ASP A 212 146.43 -0.35 17.59
C ASP A 212 147.88 -0.18 18.09
N ALA A 213 148.13 0.79 18.99
CA ALA A 213 149.39 0.94 19.72
C ALA A 213 149.56 -0.05 20.90
N ILE A 214 148.51 -0.80 21.23
CA ILE A 214 148.49 -1.87 22.25
C ILE A 214 148.50 -3.25 21.57
N MET A 215 147.68 -3.49 20.55
CA MET A 215 147.59 -4.78 19.84
C MET A 215 148.90 -5.21 19.17
N LYS A 216 149.74 -4.24 18.74
CA LYS A 216 151.13 -4.47 18.31
C LYS A 216 152.05 -5.13 19.37
N LYS A 217 151.58 -5.31 20.61
CA LYS A 217 152.28 -6.00 21.70
C LYS A 217 151.69 -7.38 22.03
N ILE A 218 150.65 -7.84 21.31
CA ILE A 218 149.87 -9.05 21.63
C ILE A 218 149.91 -10.07 20.48
N GLU A 219 149.89 -9.64 19.21
CA GLU A 219 150.00 -10.56 18.06
C GLU A 219 151.33 -11.32 17.97
N GLU A 220 152.30 -10.99 18.86
CA GLU A 220 153.57 -11.69 19.02
C GLU A 220 153.46 -13.00 19.84
N GLU A 221 152.34 -13.26 20.55
CA GLU A 221 152.22 -14.40 21.48
C GLU A 221 151.46 -15.65 20.95
N ASP A 222 150.37 -15.51 20.18
CA ASP A 222 149.21 -16.43 20.33
C ASP A 222 148.94 -17.47 19.19
N ARG A 223 149.90 -17.77 18.29
CA ARG A 223 149.64 -18.53 17.03
C ARG A 223 149.60 -20.07 17.11
N TRP A 224 149.28 -20.69 18.26
CA TRP A 224 149.80 -22.04 18.56
C TRP A 224 148.85 -23.28 18.50
N GLU A 225 147.51 -23.18 18.36
CA GLU A 225 146.58 -24.35 18.55
C GLU A 225 145.30 -24.47 17.64
N GLN A 226 144.66 -25.67 17.68
CA GLN A 226 143.26 -26.08 17.32
C GLN A 226 142.86 -26.53 15.87
N GLU A 227 142.14 -27.68 15.72
CA GLU A 227 141.22 -27.98 14.55
C GLU A 227 140.32 -29.29 14.58
N LYS A 228 139.16 -29.25 13.85
CA LYS A 228 138.26 -30.29 13.20
C LYS A 228 137.54 -31.47 13.97
N ARG A 229 136.16 -31.55 14.02
CA ARG A 229 135.29 -32.73 14.47
C ARG A 229 133.77 -32.69 14.03
N GLU A 230 133.11 -33.72 13.42
CA GLU A 230 131.63 -33.75 13.09
C GLU A 230 130.92 -35.12 12.65
N ARG A 231 129.52 -35.20 12.70
CA ARG A 231 128.46 -35.82 11.76
C ARG A 231 127.53 -37.07 12.05
N TYR A 232 126.18 -37.00 11.74
CA TYR A 232 125.23 -37.95 10.99
C TYR A 232 123.68 -38.11 11.43
N VAL A 233 122.75 -38.69 10.57
CA VAL A 233 121.32 -39.29 10.75
C VAL A 233 119.96 -38.52 10.33
N LEU A 234 118.85 -39.16 9.77
CA LEU A 234 117.44 -38.57 9.47
C LEU A 234 116.18 -39.46 8.97
N GLU A 235 114.89 -38.95 8.88
CA GLU A 235 113.56 -39.47 8.26
C GLU A 235 112.41 -38.36 7.97
N THR A 236 111.03 -38.40 7.66
CA THR A 236 109.75 -39.27 7.69
C THR A 236 108.51 -38.83 6.73
N LYS A 237 107.17 -39.24 6.85
CA LYS A 237 105.96 -39.06 5.87
C LYS A 237 104.43 -38.90 6.40
N LYS A 238 103.32 -38.80 5.55
CA LYS A 238 101.83 -38.43 5.86
C LYS A 238 100.64 -38.92 4.89
N LEU A 239 99.29 -38.85 5.23
CA LEU A 239 97.99 -39.21 4.45
C LEU A 239 96.66 -38.39 4.86
N ILE A 240 95.29 -38.48 4.57
CA ILE A 240 94.18 -39.18 3.76
C ILE A 240 92.75 -38.40 3.78
N ASP A 241 91.62 -38.81 3.08
CA ASP A 241 90.27 -38.12 2.80
C ASP A 241 88.94 -39.06 2.89
N ASP A 242 87.60 -38.92 2.52
CA ASP A 242 86.55 -38.07 1.76
C ASP A 242 84.99 -38.50 2.01
N CYS A 243 83.86 -37.79 1.56
CA CYS A 243 82.36 -38.20 1.70
C CYS A 243 81.18 -37.43 0.90
N LYS A 244 79.91 -37.97 0.63
CA LYS A 244 78.65 -37.41 -0.09
C LYS A 244 77.25 -38.20 0.13
N LEU A 245 75.96 -37.96 -0.34
CA LEU A 245 74.93 -36.81 -0.53
C LEU A 245 73.46 -37.14 -1.17
N GLN A 246 72.29 -36.51 -0.74
CA GLN A 246 70.98 -36.06 -1.47
C GLN A 246 69.52 -36.75 -1.50
N ARG A 247 68.39 -35.93 -1.41
CA ARG A 247 67.03 -35.93 -2.15
C ARG A 247 65.65 -35.85 -1.36
N ALA A 248 64.57 -35.19 -1.89
CA ALA A 248 63.12 -35.16 -1.38
C ALA A 248 62.01 -34.45 -2.28
N LYS A 249 60.66 -34.73 -2.12
CA LYS A 249 59.40 -34.02 -2.62
C LYS A 249 58.06 -34.72 -2.15
N LEU A 250 56.76 -34.28 -2.08
CA LEU A 250 55.87 -33.06 -2.24
C LEU A 250 55.05 -32.80 -3.57
N ARG A 251 53.74 -32.41 -3.66
CA ARG A 251 52.47 -32.38 -2.80
C ARG A 251 51.18 -31.82 -3.57
N GLU A 252 49.92 -32.07 -3.12
CA GLU A 252 48.57 -31.34 -3.33
C GLU A 252 47.83 -31.27 -4.74
N ALA A 253 46.52 -30.89 -5.00
CA ALA A 253 45.22 -30.56 -4.28
C ALA A 253 43.94 -30.51 -5.26
N GLY A 254 42.67 -30.16 -4.83
CA GLY A 254 41.43 -30.03 -5.71
C GLY A 254 40.06 -29.48 -5.11
N ILE A 255 39.03 -29.10 -5.95
CA ILE A 255 37.79 -28.22 -5.69
C ILE A 255 36.66 -28.42 -6.79
N LYS A 256 35.31 -28.06 -6.83
CA LYS A 256 34.09 -27.82 -5.94
C LYS A 256 32.71 -27.57 -6.73
N GLU A 257 31.53 -27.69 -6.07
CA GLU A 257 30.19 -26.96 -6.19
C GLU A 257 29.01 -27.18 -7.25
N LYS A 258 27.81 -26.53 -7.04
CA LYS A 258 26.38 -26.78 -7.57
C LYS A 258 25.47 -25.47 -7.53
N LEU A 259 24.13 -25.27 -7.81
CA LEU A 259 22.85 -25.99 -8.25
C LEU A 259 21.64 -24.96 -8.56
N ALA A 260 20.36 -25.42 -8.75
CA ALA A 260 19.00 -24.72 -8.77
C ALA A 260 18.41 -24.10 -10.11
N GLU A 261 17.08 -23.96 -10.44
CA GLU A 261 15.74 -24.42 -9.91
C GLU A 261 14.50 -24.33 -10.92
N LYS A 262 13.43 -25.14 -10.71
CA LYS A 262 11.93 -24.99 -10.89
C LYS A 262 11.10 -24.78 -12.23
N LYS A 263 10.08 -25.67 -12.39
CA LYS A 263 8.59 -25.51 -12.70
C LYS A 263 7.95 -25.54 -14.13
N LYS A 264 6.59 -25.62 -14.19
CA LYS A 264 5.72 -26.23 -15.26
C LYS A 264 4.49 -25.40 -15.73
N ARG A 265 4.00 -25.70 -16.95
CA ARG A 265 2.59 -25.76 -17.47
C ARG A 265 2.57 -26.47 -18.86
N GLU A 266 1.55 -27.18 -19.39
CA GLU A 266 0.18 -27.62 -18.98
C GLU A 266 -1.03 -26.69 -19.30
N GLU A 267 -2.06 -27.00 -20.14
CA GLU A 267 -2.23 -27.79 -21.42
C GLU A 267 -3.67 -27.60 -22.03
N GLU A 268 -3.93 -27.75 -23.37
CA GLU A 268 -5.28 -27.63 -24.05
C GLU A 268 -5.48 -28.52 -25.35
N MET A 269 -6.67 -28.51 -26.01
CA MET A 269 -7.13 -29.60 -26.94
C MET A 269 -8.08 -29.22 -28.12
N PHE A 270 -8.07 -30.05 -29.20
CA PHE A 270 -9.20 -30.50 -30.08
C PHE A 270 -9.76 -29.66 -31.27
N LEU A 271 -9.78 -30.25 -32.49
CA LEU A 271 -10.83 -30.10 -33.55
C LEU A 271 -10.55 -30.95 -34.83
N ALA A 272 -11.55 -31.68 -35.39
CA ALA A 272 -11.87 -31.83 -36.84
C ALA A 272 -12.69 -33.10 -37.25
N VAL A 273 -13.34 -33.01 -38.44
CA VAL A 273 -13.86 -34.06 -39.36
C VAL A 273 -15.36 -34.47 -39.28
N GLU A 274 -16.02 -34.42 -40.45
CA GLU A 274 -17.37 -34.89 -40.79
C GLU A 274 -17.29 -35.90 -41.98
N ALA A 275 -18.21 -36.88 -42.09
CA ALA A 275 -18.73 -37.47 -43.36
C ALA A 275 -19.61 -38.74 -43.17
N GLU A 276 -20.81 -38.81 -43.79
CA GLU A 276 -21.43 -40.00 -44.47
C GLU A 276 -22.85 -39.65 -45.05
N ILE A 277 -23.32 -40.13 -46.24
CA ILE A 277 -24.58 -39.66 -46.93
C ILE A 277 -25.17 -40.64 -48.06
N GLN A 278 -26.54 -40.84 -48.22
CA GLN A 278 -27.44 -41.37 -49.36
C GLN A 278 -28.11 -42.83 -49.54
N ARG A 279 -29.44 -42.97 -49.99
CA ARG A 279 -30.23 -43.97 -50.95
C ARG A 279 -31.88 -44.26 -50.82
N GLN A 280 -32.82 -44.56 -51.86
CA GLN A 280 -34.42 -44.92 -51.93
C GLN A 280 -35.18 -45.28 -53.39
N ARG A 281 -36.53 -45.57 -53.87
CA ARG A 281 -38.04 -46.08 -53.60
C ARG A 281 -39.29 -45.97 -54.75
N LYS A 282 -40.46 -46.79 -54.97
CA LYS A 282 -41.83 -46.56 -55.83
C LYS A 282 -43.10 -47.64 -56.14
N GLU A 283 -44.37 -47.28 -56.68
CA GLU A 283 -45.59 -47.84 -57.62
C GLU A 283 -47.02 -48.70 -57.43
N GLU A 284 -48.23 -48.51 -58.21
CA GLU A 284 -49.74 -49.11 -58.15
C GLU A 284 -50.91 -49.08 -59.39
N GLU A 285 -52.17 -49.80 -59.51
CA GLU A 285 -53.47 -49.68 -60.50
C GLU A 285 -54.84 -50.69 -60.55
N GLU A 286 -56.11 -50.49 -61.23
CA GLU A 286 -57.42 -51.44 -61.48
C GLU A 286 -58.85 -51.08 -62.35
N PHE A 287 -59.94 -51.97 -62.73
CA PHE A 287 -61.27 -51.75 -63.62
C PHE A 287 -62.65 -52.73 -63.78
N ALA A 288 -63.96 -52.39 -64.27
CA ALA A 288 -65.30 -53.27 -64.52
C ALA A 288 -66.70 -52.84 -65.38
N ARG A 289 -67.87 -53.62 -65.71
CA ARG A 289 -69.19 -53.29 -66.62
C ARG A 289 -70.80 -53.85 -66.54
N LEU A 290 -71.74 -54.14 -67.59
CA LEU A 290 -73.35 -53.97 -67.72
C LEU A 290 -74.43 -54.76 -68.80
N ARG A 291 -75.87 -54.97 -68.74
CA ARG A 291 -77.08 -55.16 -69.83
C ARG A 291 -78.58 -55.93 -69.65
N ASP A 292 -79.87 -55.61 -70.23
CA ASP A 292 -81.20 -56.45 -70.70
C ASP A 292 -82.79 -55.90 -70.96
N GLU A 293 -83.90 -56.56 -71.62
CA GLU A 293 -85.46 -56.15 -71.88
C GLU A 293 -86.71 -57.05 -72.65
N LEU A 294 -88.12 -56.78 -72.59
CA LEU A 294 -89.44 -56.82 -73.57
C LEU A 294 -90.79 -57.85 -73.81
N TRP A 295 -92.17 -57.45 -74.05
CA TRP A 295 -93.45 -58.01 -74.91
C TRP A 295 -95.10 -58.21 -74.49
N GLU A 296 -96.27 -58.18 -75.36
CA GLU A 296 -97.85 -58.54 -75.19
C GLU A 296 -99.07 -58.45 -76.39
N GLU A 297 -100.36 -59.11 -76.45
CA GLU A 297 -101.78 -58.82 -77.22
C GLU A 297 -103.13 -59.84 -77.33
N GLU A 298 -104.50 -59.53 -77.69
CA GLU A 298 -105.77 -60.43 -78.17
C GLU A 298 -107.39 -59.99 -78.47
N VAL A 299 -108.29 -60.80 -79.23
CA VAL A 299 -109.82 -61.21 -79.42
C VAL A 299 -111.13 -60.42 -79.89
N LEU A 300 -111.94 -60.93 -80.84
CA LEU A 300 -113.14 -60.24 -81.43
C LEU A 300 -114.58 -60.47 -80.84
N GLU A 301 -115.59 -60.82 -81.67
CA GLU A 301 -116.93 -60.16 -81.71
C GLU A 301 -118.03 -60.47 -80.65
N ALA A 302 -117.92 -61.49 -79.78
CA ALA A 302 -118.73 -61.56 -78.54
C ALA A 302 -118.47 -60.35 -77.60
N ARG A 303 -117.53 -59.47 -77.99
CA ARG A 303 -117.35 -58.08 -77.56
C ARG A 303 -118.66 -57.28 -77.52
N ARG A 304 -119.53 -57.29 -78.55
CA ARG A 304 -120.53 -56.21 -78.76
C ARG A 304 -121.72 -56.12 -77.80
N GLN A 305 -122.41 -57.21 -77.47
CA GLN A 305 -123.48 -57.14 -76.44
C GLN A 305 -122.87 -56.96 -75.05
N LYS A 306 -121.79 -57.70 -74.78
CA LYS A 306 -120.96 -57.57 -73.58
C LYS A 306 -120.45 -56.13 -73.41
N GLU A 307 -120.21 -55.40 -74.49
CA GLU A 307 -119.78 -53.98 -74.51
C GLU A 307 -120.85 -53.01 -74.00
N ARG A 308 -122.15 -53.26 -74.17
CA ARG A 308 -123.20 -52.35 -73.67
C ARG A 308 -123.40 -52.47 -72.16
N GLU A 309 -123.46 -53.68 -71.64
CA GLU A 309 -123.48 -53.90 -70.18
C GLU A 309 -122.14 -53.49 -69.56
N ARG A 310 -121.01 -53.81 -70.21
CA ARG A 310 -119.71 -53.24 -69.83
C ARG A 310 -119.72 -51.72 -69.89
N ALA A 311 -120.43 -51.04 -70.80
CA ALA A 311 -120.42 -49.58 -70.88
C ALA A 311 -121.15 -48.94 -69.70
N GLN A 312 -122.37 -49.41 -69.38
CA GLN A 312 -123.09 -48.92 -68.20
C GLN A 312 -122.38 -49.29 -66.90
N LYS A 313 -121.87 -50.53 -66.79
CA LYS A 313 -121.10 -50.92 -65.61
C LYS A 313 -119.79 -50.14 -65.49
N LYS A 314 -119.03 -49.95 -66.60
CA LYS A 314 -117.86 -49.04 -66.63
C LYS A 314 -118.21 -47.62 -66.23
N GLN A 315 -119.40 -47.11 -66.54
CA GLN A 315 -119.81 -45.76 -66.15
C GLN A 315 -119.94 -45.67 -64.62
N ALA A 316 -120.66 -46.61 -63.98
CA ALA A 316 -120.81 -46.68 -62.52
C ALA A 316 -119.47 -46.99 -61.82
N ASP A 317 -118.77 -48.05 -62.27
CA ASP A 317 -117.44 -48.43 -61.78
C ASP A 317 -116.44 -47.25 -61.91
N LYS A 318 -116.55 -46.43 -62.96
CA LYS A 318 -115.74 -45.21 -63.14
C LYS A 318 -116.15 -44.10 -62.18
N GLU A 319 -117.43 -43.85 -61.96
CA GLU A 319 -117.88 -42.77 -61.07
C GLU A 319 -117.52 -43.06 -59.61
N ASP A 320 -117.65 -44.30 -59.14
CA ASP A 320 -117.17 -44.69 -57.81
C ASP A 320 -115.64 -44.81 -57.74
N MET A 321 -114.96 -45.18 -58.84
CA MET A 321 -113.51 -45.04 -58.95
C MET A 321 -113.07 -43.58 -58.83
N MET A 322 -113.76 -42.62 -59.46
CA MET A 322 -113.44 -41.20 -59.32
C MET A 322 -113.69 -40.71 -57.90
N ARG A 323 -114.84 -41.02 -57.28
CA ARG A 323 -115.09 -40.68 -55.86
C ARG A 323 -114.03 -41.25 -54.92
N SER A 324 -113.62 -42.50 -55.12
CA SER A 324 -112.56 -43.15 -54.35
C SER A 324 -111.20 -42.49 -54.61
N ASN A 325 -110.90 -42.11 -55.85
CA ASN A 325 -109.68 -41.40 -56.23
C ASN A 325 -109.65 -39.99 -55.62
N ASP A 326 -110.76 -39.24 -55.66
CA ASP A 326 -110.88 -37.91 -55.08
C ASP A 326 -110.73 -37.95 -53.54
N GLN A 327 -111.30 -38.96 -52.88
CA GLN A 327 -111.08 -39.20 -51.45
C GLN A 327 -109.62 -39.59 -51.14
N GLN A 328 -108.99 -40.43 -51.96
CA GLN A 328 -107.57 -40.74 -51.82
C GLN A 328 -106.67 -39.52 -52.09
N GLN A 329 -107.00 -38.68 -53.07
CA GLN A 329 -106.30 -37.42 -53.34
C GLN A 329 -106.47 -36.43 -52.19
N ALA A 330 -107.67 -36.29 -51.62
CA ALA A 330 -107.92 -35.43 -50.47
C ALA A 330 -107.16 -35.89 -49.22
N LEU A 331 -107.18 -37.20 -48.91
CA LEU A 331 -106.40 -37.78 -47.82
C LEU A 331 -104.89 -37.63 -48.06
N LYS A 332 -104.41 -37.87 -49.28
CA LYS A 332 -103.00 -37.68 -49.66
C LYS A 332 -102.58 -36.21 -49.55
N ALA A 333 -103.46 -35.26 -49.91
CA ALA A 333 -103.21 -33.83 -49.78
C ALA A 333 -103.19 -33.39 -48.31
N GLN A 334 -104.08 -33.92 -47.46
CA GLN A 334 -104.07 -33.67 -46.02
C GLN A 334 -102.80 -34.22 -45.36
N LEU A 335 -102.42 -35.46 -45.64
CA LEU A 335 -101.18 -36.07 -45.16
C LEU A 335 -99.94 -35.27 -45.61
N LEU A 336 -99.90 -34.81 -46.86
CA LEU A 336 -98.78 -34.04 -47.40
C LEU A 336 -98.73 -32.60 -46.83
N ALA A 337 -99.88 -32.01 -46.48
CA ALA A 337 -99.95 -30.74 -45.76
C ALA A 337 -99.53 -30.87 -44.28
N GLU A 338 -99.87 -31.97 -43.62
CA GLU A 338 -99.44 -32.28 -42.25
C GLU A 338 -97.94 -32.60 -42.20
N GLN A 339 -97.42 -33.35 -43.18
CA GLN A 339 -95.98 -33.56 -43.38
C GLN A 339 -95.26 -32.23 -43.55
N LYS A 340 -95.70 -31.36 -44.47
CA LYS A 340 -95.10 -30.03 -44.65
C LYS A 340 -95.10 -29.19 -43.38
N ARG A 341 -96.18 -29.19 -42.59
CA ARG A 341 -96.20 -28.49 -41.28
C ARG A 341 -95.14 -29.03 -40.32
N LYS A 342 -95.00 -30.36 -40.23
CA LYS A 342 -93.98 -31.01 -39.38
C LYS A 342 -92.57 -30.76 -39.90
N GLU A 343 -92.37 -30.71 -41.22
CA GLU A 343 -91.13 -30.30 -41.87
C GLU A 343 -90.80 -28.83 -41.56
N ASP A 344 -91.76 -27.91 -41.67
CA ASP A 344 -91.57 -26.48 -41.36
C ASP A 344 -91.27 -26.24 -39.87
N GLU A 345 -91.98 -26.90 -38.96
CA GLU A 345 -91.72 -26.86 -37.51
C GLU A 345 -90.32 -27.44 -37.18
N TYR A 346 -89.92 -28.54 -37.81
CA TYR A 346 -88.59 -29.13 -37.66
C TYR A 346 -87.50 -28.23 -38.27
N ASN A 347 -87.75 -27.60 -39.42
CA ASN A 347 -86.85 -26.64 -40.05
C ASN A 347 -86.68 -25.37 -39.20
N GLU A 348 -87.75 -24.87 -38.56
CA GLU A 348 -87.66 -23.80 -37.57
C GLU A 348 -86.85 -24.21 -36.34
N PHE A 349 -87.08 -25.41 -35.80
CA PHE A 349 -86.30 -25.93 -34.68
C PHE A 349 -84.81 -26.05 -35.04
N LEU A 350 -84.48 -26.60 -36.20
CA LEU A 350 -83.11 -26.68 -36.71
C LEU A 350 -82.49 -25.29 -36.89
N LYS A 351 -83.18 -24.33 -37.52
CA LYS A 351 -82.69 -22.94 -37.67
C LYS A 351 -82.39 -22.29 -36.31
N ARG A 352 -83.29 -22.45 -35.33
CA ARG A 352 -83.09 -21.94 -33.95
C ARG A 352 -81.93 -22.63 -33.25
N LYS A 353 -81.75 -23.94 -33.45
CA LYS A 353 -80.64 -24.73 -32.91
C LYS A 353 -79.30 -24.30 -33.51
N PHE A 354 -79.17 -24.28 -34.85
CA PHE A 354 -77.96 -23.83 -35.53
C PHE A 354 -77.62 -22.38 -35.17
N ALA A 355 -78.59 -21.46 -35.16
CA ALA A 355 -78.36 -20.08 -34.72
C ALA A 355 -78.05 -19.95 -33.20
N SER A 356 -78.13 -21.02 -32.40
CA SER A 356 -77.62 -21.07 -31.01
C SER A 356 -76.23 -21.71 -30.94
N GLU A 357 -75.96 -22.70 -31.79
CA GLU A 357 -74.66 -23.37 -31.94
C GLU A 357 -73.64 -22.41 -32.57
N GLU A 358 -73.98 -21.70 -33.66
CA GLU A 358 -73.16 -20.64 -34.28
C GLU A 358 -72.76 -19.54 -33.29
N ARG A 359 -73.69 -19.08 -32.45
CA ARG A 359 -73.39 -18.08 -31.39
C ARG A 359 -72.41 -18.63 -30.36
N ARG A 360 -72.61 -19.88 -29.93
CA ARG A 360 -71.70 -20.57 -29.01
C ARG A 360 -70.33 -20.82 -29.65
N GLU A 361 -70.25 -21.09 -30.94
CA GLU A 361 -69.00 -21.25 -31.68
C GLU A 361 -68.26 -19.92 -31.84
N MET A 362 -68.95 -18.82 -32.17
CA MET A 362 -68.36 -17.47 -32.16
C MET A 362 -67.84 -17.07 -30.76
N GLU A 363 -68.60 -17.34 -29.70
CA GLU A 363 -68.17 -17.11 -28.31
C GLU A 363 -66.92 -17.94 -27.96
N LEU A 364 -66.90 -19.23 -28.34
CA LEU A 364 -65.76 -20.12 -28.12
C LEU A 364 -64.53 -19.73 -28.98
N GLU A 365 -64.72 -19.22 -30.20
CA GLU A 365 -63.63 -18.70 -31.03
C GLU A 365 -63.06 -17.42 -30.44
N ILE A 366 -63.91 -16.46 -30.03
CA ILE A 366 -63.49 -15.24 -29.33
C ILE A 366 -62.73 -15.59 -28.04
N PHE A 367 -63.20 -16.58 -27.27
CA PHE A 367 -62.51 -17.06 -26.07
C PHE A 367 -61.15 -17.70 -26.40
N ARG A 368 -61.09 -18.61 -27.37
CA ARG A 368 -59.84 -19.23 -27.87
C ARG A 368 -58.87 -18.19 -28.41
N ARG A 369 -59.37 -17.13 -29.04
CA ARG A 369 -58.57 -16.01 -29.55
C ARG A 369 -57.99 -15.18 -28.41
N LYS A 370 -58.81 -14.76 -27.43
CA LYS A 370 -58.36 -14.03 -26.23
C LYS A 370 -57.28 -14.82 -25.49
N GLN A 371 -57.51 -16.10 -25.21
CA GLN A 371 -56.52 -16.97 -24.56
C GLN A 371 -55.20 -17.10 -25.35
N LYS A 372 -55.26 -17.14 -26.70
CA LYS A 372 -54.04 -17.10 -27.55
C LYS A 372 -53.35 -15.74 -27.53
N GLU A 373 -54.09 -14.64 -27.40
CA GLU A 373 -53.54 -13.28 -27.31
C GLU A 373 -52.93 -13.02 -25.92
N GLU A 374 -53.59 -13.45 -24.84
CA GLU A 374 -53.10 -13.45 -23.46
C GLU A 374 -51.83 -14.30 -23.31
N TYR A 375 -51.79 -15.52 -23.87
CA TYR A 375 -50.60 -16.38 -23.84
C TYR A 375 -49.42 -15.77 -24.63
N LYS A 376 -49.69 -15.12 -25.78
CA LYS A 376 -48.66 -14.36 -26.51
C LYS A 376 -48.13 -13.18 -25.68
N GLN A 377 -49.00 -12.43 -25.01
CA GLN A 377 -48.60 -11.33 -24.12
C GLN A 377 -47.76 -11.84 -22.95
N ALA A 378 -48.13 -12.98 -22.34
CA ALA A 378 -47.36 -13.62 -21.28
C ALA A 378 -45.94 -14.06 -21.74
N ILE A 379 -45.81 -14.61 -22.96
CA ILE A 379 -44.50 -14.92 -23.55
C ILE A 379 -43.68 -13.64 -23.78
N VAL A 380 -44.29 -12.58 -24.32
CA VAL A 380 -43.61 -11.30 -24.54
C VAL A 380 -43.15 -10.69 -23.22
N ALA A 381 -44.00 -10.68 -22.19
CA ALA A 381 -43.65 -10.21 -20.85
C ALA A 381 -42.53 -11.04 -20.20
N GLN A 382 -42.57 -12.38 -20.30
CA GLN A 382 -41.50 -13.24 -19.81
C GLN A 382 -40.17 -13.00 -20.55
N ASN A 383 -40.22 -12.78 -21.87
CA ASN A 383 -39.02 -12.46 -22.66
C ASN A 383 -38.48 -11.07 -22.34
N GLN A 384 -39.35 -10.08 -22.10
CA GLN A 384 -38.95 -8.76 -21.61
C GLN A 384 -38.32 -8.83 -20.21
N GLN A 385 -38.88 -9.64 -19.30
CA GLN A 385 -38.29 -9.90 -17.99
C GLN A 385 -36.91 -10.56 -18.09
N LYS A 386 -36.76 -11.59 -18.94
CA LYS A 386 -35.45 -12.22 -19.22
C LYS A 386 -34.43 -11.22 -19.78
N GLN A 387 -34.84 -10.37 -20.73
CA GLN A 387 -33.98 -9.32 -21.27
C GLN A 387 -33.62 -8.24 -20.24
N ALA A 388 -34.55 -7.87 -19.35
CA ALA A 388 -34.30 -6.91 -18.28
C ALA A 388 -33.33 -7.48 -17.22
N MET A 389 -33.51 -8.74 -16.81
CA MET A 389 -32.59 -9.45 -15.93
C MET A 389 -31.18 -9.52 -16.53
N TYR A 390 -31.05 -9.98 -17.78
CA TYR A 390 -29.77 -10.06 -18.46
C TYR A 390 -29.07 -8.69 -18.62
N ARG A 391 -29.83 -7.62 -18.93
CA ARG A 391 -29.27 -6.26 -18.98
C ARG A 391 -28.77 -5.79 -17.61
N HIS A 392 -29.53 -6.03 -16.56
CA HIS A 392 -29.18 -5.67 -15.19
C HIS A 392 -27.99 -6.50 -14.66
N GLU A 393 -27.85 -7.76 -15.07
CA GLU A 393 -26.68 -8.60 -14.79
C GLU A 393 -25.44 -8.09 -15.55
N LEU A 394 -25.57 -7.75 -16.84
CA LEU A 394 -24.49 -7.15 -17.64
C LEU A 394 -24.09 -5.74 -17.16
N GLU A 395 -25.04 -4.95 -16.65
CA GLU A 395 -24.78 -3.65 -16.02
C GLU A 395 -24.03 -3.81 -14.69
N LYS A 396 -24.39 -4.82 -13.86
CA LYS A 396 -23.63 -5.18 -12.67
C LYS A 396 -22.21 -5.63 -12.99
N GLU A 397 -22.07 -6.57 -13.92
CA GLU A 397 -20.75 -7.06 -14.38
C GLU A 397 -19.88 -5.90 -14.88
N ARG A 398 -20.47 -4.96 -15.63
CA ARG A 398 -19.78 -3.74 -16.08
C ARG A 398 -19.38 -2.81 -14.94
N VAL A 399 -20.24 -2.61 -13.93
CA VAL A 399 -19.92 -1.78 -12.75
C VAL A 399 -18.85 -2.45 -11.88
N GLU A 400 -18.90 -3.77 -11.72
CA GLU A 400 -17.88 -4.54 -11.00
C GLU A 400 -16.54 -4.55 -11.73
N ALA A 401 -16.54 -4.77 -13.06
CA ALA A 401 -15.34 -4.69 -13.90
C ALA A 401 -14.75 -3.27 -13.94
N ALA A 402 -15.58 -2.23 -13.99
CA ALA A 402 -15.13 -0.85 -13.87
C ALA A 402 -14.50 -0.58 -12.50
N ARG A 403 -15.12 -1.04 -11.40
CA ARG A 403 -14.58 -0.89 -10.05
C ARG A 403 -13.23 -1.60 -9.88
N VAL A 404 -13.09 -2.81 -10.43
CA VAL A 404 -11.81 -3.54 -10.44
C VAL A 404 -10.75 -2.82 -11.29
N ALA A 405 -11.14 -2.27 -12.44
CA ALA A 405 -10.22 -1.47 -13.28
C ALA A 405 -9.78 -0.18 -12.58
N ASP A 406 -10.67 0.51 -11.87
CA ASP A 406 -10.36 1.70 -11.06
C ASP A 406 -9.47 1.36 -9.85
N GLU A 407 -9.77 0.26 -9.14
CA GLU A 407 -8.93 -0.27 -8.07
C GLU A 407 -7.51 -0.59 -8.56
N ASP A 408 -7.37 -1.24 -9.72
CA ASP A 408 -6.07 -1.59 -10.30
C ASP A 408 -5.33 -0.39 -10.92
N ALA A 409 -6.06 0.60 -11.46
CA ALA A 409 -5.50 1.86 -11.90
C ALA A 409 -4.96 2.66 -10.70
N PHE A 410 -5.69 2.69 -9.57
CA PHE A 410 -5.23 3.29 -8.32
C PHE A 410 -3.98 2.60 -7.78
N LYS A 411 -3.96 1.26 -7.70
CA LYS A 411 -2.76 0.48 -7.30
C LYS A 411 -1.55 0.83 -8.16
N LYS A 412 -1.71 0.88 -9.48
CA LYS A 412 -0.63 1.22 -10.44
C LYS A 412 -0.15 2.67 -10.27
N ALA A 413 -1.05 3.63 -10.08
CA ALA A 413 -0.69 5.02 -9.83
C ALA A 413 0.11 5.20 -8.53
N VAL A 414 -0.33 4.54 -7.45
CA VAL A 414 0.40 4.51 -6.16
C VAL A 414 1.78 3.88 -6.31
N VAL A 415 1.91 2.77 -7.04
CA VAL A 415 3.20 2.11 -7.29
C VAL A 415 4.14 2.97 -8.12
N GLU A 416 3.69 3.61 -9.21
CA GLU A 416 4.54 4.51 -10.00
C GLU A 416 4.90 5.81 -9.24
N GLU A 417 4.04 6.33 -8.37
CA GLU A 417 4.41 7.46 -7.50
C GLU A 417 5.43 7.06 -6.43
N ALA A 418 5.26 5.90 -5.78
CA ALA A 418 6.22 5.36 -4.83
C ALA A 418 7.58 5.08 -5.50
N LYS A 419 7.57 4.45 -6.68
CA LYS A 419 8.74 4.23 -7.54
C LYS A 419 9.43 5.56 -7.88
N ARG A 420 8.66 6.59 -8.24
CA ARG A 420 9.18 7.93 -8.52
C ARG A 420 9.89 8.53 -7.29
N ARG A 421 9.25 8.55 -6.11
CA ARG A 421 9.84 9.10 -4.88
C ARG A 421 11.13 8.36 -4.50
N LEU A 422 11.09 7.02 -4.53
CA LEU A 422 12.24 6.15 -4.25
C LEU A 422 13.42 6.41 -5.20
N LEU A 423 13.15 6.68 -6.48
CA LEU A 423 14.16 7.07 -7.45
C LEU A 423 14.71 8.48 -7.20
N GLU A 424 13.85 9.48 -6.95
CA GLU A 424 14.27 10.87 -6.69
C GLU A 424 15.17 10.96 -5.44
N GLU A 425 14.83 10.27 -4.35
CA GLU A 425 15.60 10.27 -3.09
C GLU A 425 16.99 9.58 -3.17
N HIS A 426 17.18 8.68 -4.13
CA HIS A 426 18.38 7.85 -4.25
C HIS A 426 19.22 8.12 -5.50
N ALA A 427 18.66 8.67 -6.58
CA ALA A 427 19.39 8.96 -7.82
C ALA A 427 20.59 9.89 -7.58
N ALA A 428 20.41 10.95 -6.79
CA ALA A 428 21.50 11.88 -6.43
C ALA A 428 22.58 11.21 -5.57
N LYS A 429 22.21 10.25 -4.72
CA LYS A 429 23.14 9.53 -3.82
C LYS A 429 23.93 8.43 -4.55
N LEU A 430 23.37 7.85 -5.61
CA LEU A 430 23.89 6.69 -6.34
C LEU A 430 24.36 7.01 -7.76
N GLN A 431 24.47 8.27 -8.15
CA GLN A 431 24.88 8.69 -9.51
C GLN A 431 26.16 7.96 -9.96
N GLY A 432 26.08 7.28 -11.11
CA GLY A 432 27.14 6.40 -11.65
C GLY A 432 27.05 4.92 -11.25
N TYR A 433 26.29 4.56 -10.20
CA TYR A 433 26.19 3.21 -9.64
C TYR A 433 24.82 2.52 -9.82
N LEU A 434 23.81 3.21 -10.38
CA LEU A 434 22.52 2.59 -10.70
C LEU A 434 22.63 1.57 -11.86
N PRO A 435 21.85 0.47 -11.83
CA PRO A 435 21.73 -0.45 -12.97
C PRO A 435 21.22 0.24 -14.24
N LYS A 436 21.69 -0.21 -15.41
CA LYS A 436 21.45 0.45 -16.72
C LYS A 436 19.97 0.71 -17.06
N GLY A 437 19.06 -0.19 -16.67
CA GLY A 437 17.62 -0.01 -16.88
C GLY A 437 17.06 1.15 -16.05
N VAL A 438 17.30 1.11 -14.73
CA VAL A 438 16.86 2.15 -13.79
C VAL A 438 17.51 3.51 -14.10
N ALA A 439 18.81 3.51 -14.43
CA ALA A 439 19.52 4.71 -14.86
C ALA A 439 18.91 5.33 -16.13
N LYS A 440 18.40 4.51 -17.06
CA LYS A 440 17.69 4.98 -18.26
C LYS A 440 16.34 5.60 -17.92
N GLU A 441 15.55 5.00 -17.02
CA GLU A 441 14.29 5.60 -16.55
C GLU A 441 14.53 6.98 -15.91
N VAL A 442 15.51 7.06 -14.99
CA VAL A 442 15.88 8.33 -14.33
C VAL A 442 16.34 9.38 -15.33
N TYR A 443 17.19 9.00 -16.31
CA TYR A 443 17.71 9.93 -17.33
C TYR A 443 16.64 10.37 -18.35
N GLN A 444 15.69 9.50 -18.69
CA GLN A 444 14.54 9.87 -19.51
C GLN A 444 13.61 10.83 -18.76
N ARG A 445 13.34 10.59 -17.46
CA ARG A 445 12.48 11.44 -16.64
C ARG A 445 13.12 12.81 -16.35
N SER A 446 14.43 12.90 -16.11
CA SER A 446 15.10 14.18 -15.88
C SER A 446 15.14 15.08 -17.12
N ASN A 447 15.37 14.52 -18.32
CA ASN A 447 15.27 15.28 -19.57
C ASN A 447 13.83 15.76 -19.90
N MET A 448 12.80 15.09 -19.37
CA MET A 448 11.40 15.52 -19.52
C MET A 448 11.00 16.64 -18.56
N GLY A 449 11.77 16.88 -17.48
CA GLY A 449 11.57 17.99 -16.54
C GLY A 449 12.33 19.27 -16.89
N SER A 450 13.00 19.33 -18.04
CA SER A 450 13.86 20.44 -18.48
C SER A 450 13.41 21.05 -19.83
N ARG A 451 12.10 21.07 -20.07
CA ARG A 451 11.44 21.64 -21.26
C ARG A 451 10.19 22.42 -20.86
#